data_AF-A0A6P6AHQ1-F1
#
_entry.id   AF-A0A6P6AHQ1-F1
#
_cell.length_a   1.000
_cell.length_b   1.000
_cell.length_c   1.000
_cell.angle_alpha   90.00
_cell.angle_beta   90.00
_cell.angle_gamma   90.00
#
_symmetry.space_group_name_H-M   'P 1'
#
loop_
_entity.id
_entity.type
_entity.pdbx_description
1 polymer ?
#
loop_
_entity_poly.entity_id
_entity_poly.type
_entity_poly.pdbx_seq_one_letter_code
_entity_poly.pdbx_strand_id
1 'polypeptide(L)'
;MILVSIINNFDNKKILLESRQLLSDGTMQPCCTPLSRRIKTRESAEDAAHRAIKEELGFLLKLEDKKEMVRIVPETYKKKEHQMISWSYPGLMSRYMIHTVNAHVMGLPDGNFSTEAEEFGDCSDELKAVVEKALRVKRRYWIWRRVEEGTSAAF
;
A
#
# COMPACT_ATOMS: atom_id res chain seq x y z
N MET A 1 -5.40 9.62 3.78
CA MET A 1 -4.78 8.38 3.22
C MET A 1 -3.32 8.38 3.64
N ILE A 2 -2.73 7.22 3.89
CA ILE A 2 -1.30 7.04 4.15
C ILE A 2 -0.64 6.38 2.94
N LEU A 3 0.50 6.91 2.53
CA LEU A 3 1.43 6.34 1.58
C LEU A 3 2.68 5.92 2.34
N VAL A 4 3.12 4.69 2.13
CA VAL A 4 4.27 4.11 2.81
C VAL A 4 5.34 3.79 1.78
N SER A 5 6.43 4.55 1.82
CA SER A 5 7.59 4.34 0.96
C SER A 5 8.52 3.34 1.65
N ILE A 6 8.45 2.07 1.24
CA ILE A 6 9.35 1.04 1.77
C ILE A 6 10.69 1.15 1.08
N ILE A 7 11.74 1.43 1.86
CA ILE A 7 13.12 1.55 1.37
C ILE A 7 13.75 0.16 1.36
N ASN A 8 14.46 -0.18 0.27
CA ASN A 8 15.16 -1.44 0.16
C ASN A 8 16.36 -1.48 1.13
N ASN A 9 16.51 -2.57 1.88
CA ASN A 9 17.56 -2.68 2.90
C ASN A 9 18.97 -2.91 2.33
N PHE A 10 19.09 -3.36 1.07
CA PHE A 10 20.36 -3.60 0.38
C PHE A 10 20.77 -2.41 -0.49
N ASP A 11 19.81 -1.67 -1.03
CA ASP A 11 20.02 -0.47 -1.84
C ASP A 11 19.06 0.64 -1.39
N ASN A 12 19.51 1.49 -0.47
CA ASN A 12 18.71 2.59 0.10
C ASN A 12 18.21 3.60 -0.95
N LYS A 13 18.65 3.51 -2.21
CA LYS A 13 18.16 4.34 -3.32
C LYS A 13 16.97 3.71 -4.03
N LYS A 14 16.47 2.56 -3.59
CA LYS A 14 15.28 1.90 -4.16
C LYS A 14 14.10 1.95 -3.20
N ILE A 15 12.93 2.22 -3.77
CA ILE A 15 11.65 2.12 -3.08
C ILE A 15 10.78 1.03 -3.69
N LEU A 16 9.94 0.43 -2.86
CA LEU A 16 8.95 -0.54 -3.30
C LEU A 16 7.73 0.17 -3.89
N LEU A 17 7.35 -0.20 -5.11
CA LEU A 17 6.13 0.27 -5.76
C LEU A 17 5.24 -0.90 -6.12
N GLU A 18 3.94 -0.68 -6.00
CA GLU A 18 2.95 -1.53 -6.63
C GLU A 18 2.90 -1.17 -8.10
N SER A 19 3.24 -2.13 -8.97
CA SER A 19 3.36 -1.95 -10.43
C SER A 19 2.08 -2.26 -11.19
N ARG A 20 1.29 -3.21 -10.68
CA ARG A 20 0.04 -3.66 -11.29
C ARG A 20 -0.74 -4.55 -10.34
N GLN A 21 -2.04 -4.60 -10.56
CA GLN A 21 -3.00 -5.45 -9.85
C GLN A 21 -3.70 -6.36 -10.85
N LEU A 22 -3.87 -7.63 -10.47
CA LEU A 22 -4.72 -8.58 -11.16
C LEU A 22 -6.08 -8.60 -10.46
N LEU A 23 -7.14 -8.30 -11.19
CA LEU A 23 -8.52 -8.33 -10.72
C LEU A 23 -9.14 -9.73 -10.85
N SER A 24 -10.29 -9.94 -10.22
CA SER A 24 -10.98 -11.23 -10.19
C SER A 24 -11.45 -11.73 -11.56
N ASP A 25 -11.76 -10.81 -12.47
CA ASP A 25 -12.13 -11.04 -13.87
C ASP A 25 -10.93 -11.31 -14.80
N GLY A 26 -9.70 -11.25 -14.28
CA GLY A 26 -8.47 -11.42 -15.06
C GLY A 26 -7.88 -10.11 -15.61
N THR A 27 -8.56 -8.97 -15.40
CA THR A 27 -8.08 -7.67 -15.86
C THR A 27 -6.82 -7.28 -15.10
N MET A 28 -5.81 -6.81 -15.85
CA MET A 28 -4.57 -6.28 -15.30
C MET A 28 -4.62 -4.75 -15.29
N GLN A 29 -4.60 -4.16 -14.10
CA GLN A 29 -4.61 -2.72 -13.91
C GLN A 29 -3.19 -2.24 -13.55
N PRO A 30 -2.60 -1.29 -14.28
CA PRO A 30 -1.32 -0.71 -13.87
C PRO A 30 -1.49 0.09 -12.58
N CYS A 31 -0.53 -0.07 -11.68
CA CYS A 31 -0.38 0.73 -10.48
C CYS A 31 1.03 1.30 -10.52
N CYS A 32 1.22 2.54 -10.05
CA CYS A 32 2.55 3.16 -10.04
C CYS A 32 2.75 3.89 -8.72
N THR A 33 2.24 3.32 -7.64
CA THR A 33 2.13 3.99 -6.35
C THR A 33 2.89 3.23 -5.28
N PRO A 34 3.43 3.92 -4.27
CA PRO A 34 3.84 3.28 -3.03
C PRO A 34 2.66 2.53 -2.39
N LEU A 35 2.97 1.72 -1.38
CA LEU A 35 1.95 1.07 -0.58
C LEU A 35 0.98 2.12 -0.01
N SER A 36 -0.30 2.02 -0.38
CA SER A 36 -1.31 3.02 -0.03
C SER A 36 -2.44 2.41 0.79
N ARG A 37 -2.89 3.14 1.83
CA ARG A 37 -4.02 2.70 2.66
C ARG A 37 -4.82 3.87 3.21
N ARG A 38 -6.13 3.68 3.37
CA ARG A 38 -6.96 4.63 4.11
C ARG A 38 -6.65 4.54 5.61
N ILE A 39 -6.49 5.70 6.24
CA ILE A 39 -6.36 5.84 7.69
C ILE A 39 -7.77 5.71 8.28
N LYS A 40 -7.95 4.85 9.28
CA LYS A 40 -9.23 4.68 9.97
C LYS A 40 -9.49 5.85 10.93
N THR A 41 -10.76 6.05 11.29
CA THR A 41 -11.13 7.07 12.28
C THR A 41 -10.46 6.76 13.62
N ARG A 42 -9.79 7.76 14.21
CA ARG A 42 -8.99 7.65 15.46
C ARG A 42 -7.70 6.83 15.36
N GLU A 43 -7.28 6.43 14.16
CA GLU A 43 -6.00 5.75 13.93
C GLU A 43 -4.88 6.78 13.67
N SER A 44 -3.69 6.56 14.23
CA SER A 44 -2.52 7.38 13.91
C SER A 44 -1.97 7.04 12.52
N ALA A 45 -1.20 7.94 11.91
CA ALA A 45 -0.57 7.66 10.61
C ALA A 45 0.43 6.50 10.69
N GLU A 46 1.12 6.35 11.83
CA GLU A 46 2.07 5.27 12.09
C GLU A 46 1.35 3.92 12.25
N ASP A 47 0.27 3.87 13.03
CA ASP A 47 -0.54 2.66 13.19
C ASP A 47 -1.14 2.23 11.84
N ALA A 48 -1.63 3.20 11.06
CA ALA A 48 -2.15 2.94 9.73
C ALA A 48 -1.07 2.39 8.77
N ALA A 49 0.16 2.89 8.87
CA ALA A 49 1.29 2.40 8.09
C ALA A 49 1.71 0.97 8.50
N HIS A 50 1.82 0.70 9.81
CA HIS A 50 2.07 -0.65 10.33
C HIS A 50 0.99 -1.63 9.86
N ARG A 51 -0.28 -1.23 9.96
CA ARG A 51 -1.41 -2.03 9.49
C ARG A 51 -1.33 -2.29 7.99
N ALA A 52 -1.03 -1.27 7.19
CA ALA A 52 -0.88 -1.42 5.74
C ALA A 52 0.21 -2.43 5.37
N ILE A 53 1.39 -2.33 6.00
CA ILE A 53 2.51 -3.27 5.76
C ILE A 53 2.11 -4.68 6.20
N LYS A 54 1.49 -4.82 7.37
CA LYS A 54 1.10 -6.14 7.90
C LYS A 54 0.04 -6.83 7.04
N GLU A 55 -0.97 -6.09 6.60
CA GLU A 55 -2.05 -6.64 5.76
C GLU A 55 -1.55 -7.05 4.37
N GLU A 56 -0.67 -6.25 3.74
CA GLU A 56 -0.25 -6.50 2.35
C GLU A 56 0.98 -7.40 2.23
N LEU A 57 1.95 -7.25 3.13
CA LEU A 57 3.25 -7.92 3.05
C LEU A 57 3.47 -8.94 4.18
N GLY A 58 2.60 -8.95 5.20
CA GLY A 58 2.78 -9.75 6.41
C GLY A 58 2.73 -11.27 6.21
N PHE A 59 2.29 -11.76 5.05
CA PHE A 59 2.42 -13.18 4.67
C PHE A 59 3.86 -13.56 4.28
N LEU A 60 4.59 -12.64 3.65
CA LEU A 60 6.00 -12.85 3.27
C LEU A 60 6.91 -12.86 4.51
N LEU A 61 6.52 -12.11 5.53
CA LEU A 61 7.19 -12.00 6.83
C LEU A 61 6.83 -13.22 7.69
N LYS A 62 7.37 -14.40 7.34
CA LYS A 62 7.10 -15.72 7.96
C LYS A 62 7.62 -15.89 9.40
N LEU A 63 7.79 -14.82 10.17
CA LEU A 63 8.35 -14.87 11.52
C LEU A 63 7.34 -14.37 12.57
N GLU A 64 7.34 -15.02 13.72
CA GLU A 64 6.41 -14.80 14.84
C GLU A 64 6.50 -13.35 15.38
N ASP A 65 7.67 -12.70 15.27
CA ASP A 65 7.90 -11.33 15.73
C ASP A 65 7.82 -10.28 14.62
N LYS A 66 6.62 -10.12 14.04
CA LYS A 66 6.33 -9.14 12.98
C LYS A 66 6.61 -7.68 13.35
N LYS A 67 6.72 -7.37 14.65
CA LYS A 67 6.91 -6.00 15.14
C LYS A 67 8.36 -5.53 14.99
N GLU A 68 9.33 -6.43 15.06
CA GLU A 68 10.76 -6.11 14.93
C GLU A 68 11.21 -6.00 13.46
N MET A 69 10.48 -6.66 12.54
CA MET A 69 10.79 -6.61 11.10
C MET A 69 10.37 -5.30 10.43
N VAL A 70 9.48 -4.51 11.03
CA VAL A 70 8.95 -3.27 10.43
C VAL A 70 9.38 -2.07 11.26
N ARG A 71 10.27 -1.25 10.68
CA ARG A 71 10.72 0.00 11.27
C ARG A 71 10.20 1.18 10.46
N ILE A 72 9.18 1.85 10.98
CA ILE A 72 8.75 3.16 10.46
C ILE A 72 9.81 4.19 10.83
N VAL A 73 10.03 5.19 9.96
CA VAL A 73 10.93 6.32 10.21
C VAL A 73 10.09 7.58 10.43
N PRO A 74 9.69 7.91 11.68
CA PRO A 74 8.76 9.01 11.97
C PRO A 74 9.24 10.36 11.46
N GLU A 75 10.55 10.60 11.46
CA GLU A 75 11.17 11.85 11.00
C GLU A 75 10.90 12.13 9.51
N THR A 76 10.55 11.11 8.72
CA THR A 76 10.22 11.27 7.30
C THR A 76 8.76 11.57 7.04
N TYR A 77 7.94 11.64 8.10
CA TYR A 77 6.51 11.88 7.99
C TYR A 77 6.22 13.25 7.35
N LYS A 78 5.42 13.22 6.28
CA LYS A 78 4.95 14.41 5.57
C LYS A 78 3.43 14.35 5.44
N LYS A 79 2.81 15.52 5.49
CA LYS A 79 1.37 15.70 5.27
C LYS A 79 1.17 16.75 4.19
N LYS A 80 0.41 16.40 3.16
CA LYS A 80 0.09 17.28 2.03
C LYS A 80 -1.41 17.32 1.83
N GLU A 81 -1.94 18.53 1.76
CA GLU A 81 -3.33 18.77 1.37
C GLU A 81 -3.41 18.94 -0.15
N HIS A 82 -4.37 18.28 -0.78
CA HIS A 82 -4.66 18.45 -2.19
C HIS A 82 -6.14 18.82 -2.36
N GLN A 83 -6.41 19.95 -2.99
CA GLN A 83 -7.76 20.38 -3.33
C GLN A 83 -7.96 20.23 -4.83
N MET A 84 -8.99 19.50 -5.23
CA MET A 84 -9.30 19.27 -6.63
C MET A 84 -10.80 18.99 -6.82
N ILE A 85 -11.29 19.15 -8.05
CA ILE A 85 -12.63 18.69 -8.42
C ILE A 85 -12.63 17.16 -8.38
N SER A 86 -13.60 16.58 -7.69
CA SER A 86 -13.75 15.13 -7.60
C SER A 86 -14.03 14.53 -8.97
N TRP A 87 -13.28 13.49 -9.32
CA TRP A 87 -13.53 12.74 -10.55
C TRP A 87 -14.78 11.87 -10.43
N SER A 88 -15.06 11.36 -9.23
CA SER A 88 -16.27 10.56 -8.97
C SER A 88 -17.53 11.43 -8.84
N TYR A 89 -17.37 12.71 -8.53
CA TYR A 89 -18.47 13.68 -8.37
C TYR A 89 -18.12 15.00 -9.10
N PRO A 90 -18.32 15.07 -10.42
CA PRO A 90 -17.99 16.25 -11.21
C PRO A 90 -18.61 17.53 -10.62
N GLY A 91 -17.79 18.57 -10.49
CA GLY A 91 -18.18 19.86 -9.92
C GLY A 91 -18.08 19.97 -8.39
N LEU A 92 -17.87 18.86 -7.67
CA LEU A 92 -17.69 18.90 -6.21
C LEU A 92 -16.21 19.13 -5.86
N MET A 93 -15.92 20.28 -5.24
CA MET A 93 -14.59 20.54 -4.67
C MET A 93 -14.31 19.55 -3.54
N SER A 94 -13.24 18.79 -3.69
CA SER A 94 -12.81 17.78 -2.72
C SER A 94 -11.45 18.11 -2.16
N ARG A 95 -11.29 17.84 -0.87
CA ARG A 95 -10.05 18.04 -0.12
C ARG A 95 -9.52 16.69 0.31
N TYR A 96 -8.34 16.33 -0.19
CA TYR A 96 -7.63 15.11 0.15
C TYR A 96 -6.46 15.43 1.07
N MET A 97 -6.32 14.60 2.11
CA MET A 97 -5.16 14.65 2.99
C MET A 97 -4.30 13.41 2.76
N ILE A 98 -3.12 13.63 2.21
CA ILE A 98 -2.14 12.59 1.91
C ILE A 98 -1.03 12.65 2.95
N HIS A 99 -0.91 11.58 3.71
CA HIS A 99 0.17 11.36 4.65
C HIS A 99 1.20 10.47 3.94
N THR A 100 2.48 10.75 4.10
CA THR A 100 3.57 9.95 3.53
C THR A 100 4.60 9.66 4.60
N VAL A 101 5.09 8.44 4.68
CA VAL A 101 6.15 8.05 5.62
C VAL A 101 7.05 7.00 4.99
N ASN A 102 8.32 6.98 5.36
CA ASN A 102 9.25 5.94 4.96
C ASN A 102 9.26 4.80 5.99
N ALA A 103 9.51 3.58 5.51
CA ALA A 103 9.65 2.41 6.34
C ALA A 103 10.76 1.49 5.83
N HIS A 104 11.40 0.78 6.75
CA HIS A 104 12.24 -0.37 6.47
C HIS A 104 11.50 -1.64 6.84
N VAL A 105 11.48 -2.61 5.95
CA VAL A 105 10.83 -3.90 6.17
C VAL A 105 11.85 -5.00 5.89
N MET A 106 12.24 -5.71 6.94
CA MET A 106 13.18 -6.83 6.84
C MET A 106 12.50 -8.04 6.20
N GLY A 107 13.27 -8.92 5.55
CA GLY A 107 12.77 -10.17 4.98
C GLY A 107 11.97 -10.05 3.68
N LEU A 108 11.91 -8.86 3.06
CA LEU A 108 11.37 -8.72 1.70
C LEU A 108 12.36 -9.25 0.65
N PRO A 109 11.87 -9.82 -0.47
CA PRO A 109 12.72 -10.25 -1.57
C PRO A 109 13.46 -9.07 -2.23
N ASP A 110 14.70 -9.31 -2.69
CA ASP A 110 15.50 -8.31 -3.42
C ASP A 110 14.97 -8.05 -4.84
N GLY A 111 14.31 -9.06 -5.41
CA GLY A 111 13.69 -9.01 -6.72
C GLY A 111 12.23 -8.58 -6.69
N ASN A 112 11.64 -8.51 -7.87
CA ASN A 112 10.20 -8.30 -8.01
C ASN A 112 9.44 -9.50 -7.42
N PHE A 113 8.32 -9.24 -6.76
CA PHE A 113 7.50 -10.28 -6.15
C PHE A 113 6.02 -9.95 -6.28
N SER A 114 5.15 -10.86 -5.83
CA SER A 114 3.71 -10.62 -5.79
C SER A 114 3.12 -11.09 -4.48
N THR A 115 2.02 -10.44 -4.06
CA THR A 115 1.22 -10.85 -2.90
C THR A 115 -0.20 -11.13 -3.33
N GLU A 116 -0.83 -12.11 -2.70
CA GLU A 116 -2.25 -12.43 -2.93
C GLU A 116 -3.09 -11.70 -1.90
N ALA A 117 -4.23 -11.16 -2.36
CA ALA A 117 -5.12 -10.38 -1.51
C ALA A 117 -6.23 -11.28 -0.96
N GLU A 118 -6.12 -11.66 0.31
CA GLU A 118 -7.20 -12.32 1.04
C GLU A 118 -8.16 -11.29 1.63
N GLU A 119 -9.05 -10.76 0.78
CA GLU A 119 -9.94 -9.67 1.21
C GLU A 119 -11.13 -10.13 2.09
N PHE A 120 -11.36 -11.45 2.28
CA PHE A 120 -12.60 -11.98 2.89
C PHE A 120 -12.43 -13.28 3.69
N GLY A 121 -11.33 -13.44 4.44
CA GLY A 121 -11.03 -14.70 5.17
C GLY A 121 -12.11 -15.20 6.14
N ASP A 122 -13.10 -14.38 6.50
CA ASP A 122 -14.07 -14.68 7.57
C ASP A 122 -15.53 -14.32 7.21
N CYS A 123 -15.91 -14.36 5.92
CA CYS A 123 -17.30 -14.18 5.51
C CYS A 123 -18.13 -15.47 5.68
N SER A 124 -19.39 -15.34 6.10
CA SER A 124 -20.35 -16.44 6.07
C SER A 124 -20.52 -16.98 4.65
N ASP A 125 -20.89 -18.26 4.51
CA ASP A 125 -21.02 -18.90 3.19
C ASP A 125 -22.04 -18.19 2.27
N GLU A 126 -23.06 -17.56 2.84
CA GLU A 126 -24.04 -16.74 2.12
C GLU A 126 -23.41 -15.45 1.53
N LEU A 127 -22.48 -14.80 2.25
CA LEU A 127 -21.76 -13.63 1.74
C LEU A 127 -20.69 -14.01 0.72
N LYS A 128 -20.08 -15.20 0.83
CA LYS A 128 -19.04 -15.66 -0.12
C LYS A 128 -19.52 -15.66 -1.56
N ALA A 129 -20.75 -16.12 -1.81
CA ALA A 129 -21.31 -16.17 -3.18
C ALA A 129 -21.50 -14.77 -3.81
N VAL A 130 -21.83 -13.76 -2.99
CA VAL A 130 -21.95 -12.37 -3.46
C VAL A 130 -20.57 -11.74 -3.65
N VAL A 131 -19.66 -12.00 -2.72
CA VAL A 131 -18.26 -11.54 -2.77
C VAL A 131 -17.51 -12.10 -3.97
N GLU A 132 -17.73 -13.37 -4.33
CA GLU A 132 -17.12 -13.98 -5.51
C GLU A 132 -17.55 -13.31 -6.82
N LYS A 133 -18.77 -12.77 -6.86
CA LYS A 133 -19.27 -12.00 -8.01
C LYS A 133 -18.75 -10.57 -8.05
N ALA A 134 -18.19 -10.04 -6.96
CA ALA A 134 -17.64 -8.70 -6.93
C ALA A 134 -16.26 -8.62 -7.61
N LEU A 135 -16.01 -7.51 -8.30
CA LEU A 135 -14.67 -7.19 -8.79
C LEU A 135 -13.78 -6.89 -7.59
N ARG A 136 -12.74 -7.71 -7.40
CA ARG A 136 -11.78 -7.60 -6.30
C ARG A 136 -10.36 -7.78 -6.80
N VAL A 137 -9.39 -7.27 -6.04
CA VAL A 137 -7.98 -7.53 -6.34
C VAL A 137 -7.68 -8.97 -5.90
N LYS A 138 -7.13 -9.78 -6.82
CA LYS A 138 -6.64 -11.13 -6.51
C LYS A 138 -5.17 -11.12 -6.15
N ARG A 139 -4.36 -10.34 -6.88
CA ARG A 139 -2.91 -10.33 -6.74
C ARG A 139 -2.34 -8.94 -7.00
N ARG A 140 -1.36 -8.54 -6.21
CA ARG A 140 -0.58 -7.32 -6.35
C ARG A 140 0.84 -7.66 -6.77
N TYR A 141 1.41 -6.88 -7.68
CA TYR A 141 2.78 -7.09 -8.18
C TYR A 141 3.67 -5.94 -7.75
N TRP A 142 4.74 -6.27 -7.05
CA TRP A 142 5.66 -5.33 -6.44
C TRP A 142 6.99 -5.29 -7.18
N ILE A 143 7.50 -4.08 -7.40
CA ILE A 143 8.79 -3.84 -8.04
C ILE A 143 9.62 -2.87 -7.22
N TRP A 144 10.94 -3.06 -7.24
CA TRP A 144 11.88 -2.11 -6.69
C TRP A 144 12.26 -1.08 -7.76
N ARG A 145 12.07 0.20 -7.47
CA ARG A 145 12.38 1.32 -8.38
C ARG A 145 13.37 2.26 -7.74
N ARG A 146 14.37 2.70 -8.50
CA ARG A 146 15.29 3.74 -8.04
C ARG A 146 14.55 5.06 -7.84
N VAL A 147 14.85 5.73 -6.74
CA VAL A 147 14.45 7.10 -6.46
C VAL A 147 15.37 8.01 -7.26
N GLU A 148 14.83 8.70 -8.26
CA GLU A 148 15.59 9.74 -8.96
C GLU A 148 15.63 11.00 -8.07
N GLU A 149 16.84 11.47 -7.76
CA GLU A 149 17.09 12.70 -7.02
C GLU A 149 16.60 13.89 -7.85
N GLY A 150 15.32 14.26 -7.70
CA GLY A 150 14.70 15.36 -8.45
C GLY A 150 13.19 15.25 -8.58
N THR A 151 12.64 14.04 -8.49
CA THR A 151 11.19 13.89 -8.30
C THR A 151 10.90 13.98 -6.81
N SER A 152 10.63 15.20 -6.34
CA SER A 152 9.73 15.36 -5.20
C SER A 152 8.55 14.43 -5.47
N ALA A 153 8.45 13.36 -4.69
CA ALA A 153 7.42 12.35 -4.82
C ALA A 153 6.07 13.04 -4.52
N ALA A 154 5.56 13.74 -5.52
CA ALA A 154 4.22 14.25 -5.60
C ALA A 154 3.36 13.07 -6.01
N PHE A 155 3.14 12.18 -5.05
CA PHE A 155 1.93 11.39 -4.99
C PHE A 155 0.87 12.17 -4.21
#